data_AF-A0A9E2M0Q1-F1
#
_entry.id   AF-A0A9E2M0Q1-F1
#
_cell.length_a   1.000
_cell.length_b   1.000
_cell.length_c   1.000
_cell.angle_alpha   90.00
_cell.angle_beta   90.00
_cell.angle_gamma   90.00
#
_symmetry.space_group_name_H-M   'P 1'
#
loop_
_entity.id
_entity.type
_entity.pdbx_description
1 polymer ?
#
loop_
_entity_poly.entity_id
_entity_poly.type
_entity_poly.pdbx_seq_one_letter_code
_entity_poly.pdbx_strand_id
1 'polypeptide(L)'
;MFSADPRESFHLPGIVKLSIVILMILFCKPGVSPAQAIDPIEVSIDLAYGILLGDTIIVHVNLNNPDSVRELDHISLLIQYPEDALIFNGASPSDLLEDCAWESFTFSEPGSNLILLTATADAAGIPGEPNCYLEGFSGRLANLSFAVIVNPENDCTSFPLQFYWQECQDNYLTLKDVSEYIVSDYVFVWDWANGYMGLPMVDTLPSYAGTPDSCLSEYPVGSDVTRLADFYGGGIDIICSDSIDRKGDLNLNGIPNEIADFVIYENYLLFGLSAFTINVDAQIATSDINNDGIVLSYRDFVYLWRIIIGDALPYPKSDQVAKYPVMFVQHDPDSVSVLFSDVPLAGAYLIFSDSIVPTVLVPDFEIAYNYDSVSNETRVVIPPVDAETTIGNGPILTFGASGVLQFAYTADYENSSFDVSISIPGTDVSIFFVVDMLNYIFANGALPSPAEFVDADCDDVVDIDDVVYLIKYLFGDGPPPGGC
;
A
#
# COMPACT_ATOMS: atom_id res chain seq x y z
N MET A 1 47.73 -6.55 -38.06
CA MET A 1 47.55 -6.62 -39.52
C MET A 1 46.09 -6.24 -39.78
N PHE A 2 45.68 -5.00 -40.05
CA PHE A 2 46.33 -3.67 -40.11
C PHE A 2 45.73 -2.75 -39.00
N SER A 3 46.22 -1.56 -38.60
CA SER A 3 47.37 -0.71 -38.97
C SER A 3 47.19 0.34 -40.09
N ALA A 4 46.48 1.45 -39.82
CA ALA A 4 46.94 2.84 -40.08
C ALA A 4 45.96 3.94 -39.59
N ASP A 5 46.47 4.88 -38.78
CA ASP A 5 46.04 6.31 -38.68
C ASP A 5 47.12 7.10 -39.46
N PRO A 6 46.78 8.17 -40.21
CA PRO A 6 47.07 9.49 -39.63
C PRO A 6 46.09 10.62 -40.03
N ARG A 7 45.64 11.34 -39.00
CA ARG A 7 45.43 12.80 -38.92
C ARG A 7 46.05 13.64 -40.06
N GLU A 8 45.25 14.50 -40.70
CA GLU A 8 45.75 15.70 -41.39
C GLU A 8 45.39 16.97 -40.62
N SER A 9 46.29 17.95 -40.64
CA SER A 9 46.16 19.25 -39.97
C SER A 9 46.23 20.39 -41.00
N PHE A 10 45.14 21.14 -41.15
CA PHE A 10 45.09 22.26 -42.09
C PHE A 10 45.65 23.55 -41.46
N HIS A 11 46.86 23.92 -41.87
CA HIS A 11 47.41 25.26 -41.69
C HIS A 11 46.89 26.21 -42.78
N LEU A 12 46.25 27.32 -42.40
CA LEU A 12 46.06 28.49 -43.25
C LEU A 12 47.02 29.61 -42.83
N PRO A 13 47.79 30.21 -43.75
CA PRO A 13 48.69 31.32 -43.44
C PRO A 13 47.91 32.64 -43.34
N GLY A 14 48.32 33.50 -42.41
CA GLY A 14 47.69 34.80 -42.21
C GLY A 14 48.18 35.91 -43.14
N ILE A 15 47.73 37.14 -42.82
CA ILE A 15 48.11 38.44 -43.40
C ILE A 15 47.38 38.84 -44.70
N VAL A 16 46.22 39.48 -44.54
CA VAL A 16 45.99 40.83 -45.10
C VAL A 16 45.43 41.74 -44.00
N LYS A 17 45.91 42.97 -43.97
CA LYS A 17 45.71 43.95 -42.89
C LYS A 17 44.39 44.74 -43.02
N LEU A 18 43.75 44.93 -41.87
CA LEU A 18 43.37 46.26 -41.33
C LEU A 18 42.78 47.28 -42.34
N SER A 19 41.46 47.21 -42.63
CA SER A 19 40.76 48.37 -43.23
C SER A 19 39.22 48.42 -43.11
N ILE A 20 38.58 47.61 -42.25
CA ILE A 20 37.10 47.61 -42.07
C ILE A 20 36.71 47.58 -40.58
N VAL A 21 36.97 48.68 -39.86
CA VAL A 21 36.49 48.90 -38.47
C VAL A 21 35.87 50.30 -38.26
N ILE A 22 35.96 51.19 -39.26
CA ILE A 22 35.49 52.60 -39.16
C ILE A 22 34.42 52.89 -40.23
N LEU A 23 33.51 51.92 -40.47
CA LEU A 23 32.31 52.14 -41.30
C LEU A 23 31.10 51.26 -40.87
N MET A 24 30.98 50.99 -39.56
CA MET A 24 29.84 50.27 -38.96
C MET A 24 29.30 50.92 -37.68
N ILE A 25 29.60 52.20 -37.43
CA ILE A 25 29.13 52.96 -36.25
C ILE A 25 28.23 54.13 -36.70
N LEU A 26 27.39 53.93 -37.72
CA LEU A 26 26.49 54.98 -38.23
C LEU A 26 25.10 54.49 -38.68
N PHE A 27 24.61 53.37 -38.13
CA PHE A 27 23.21 52.94 -38.25
C PHE A 27 22.63 52.30 -36.98
N CYS A 28 23.19 52.61 -35.81
CA CYS A 28 22.57 52.22 -34.54
C CYS A 28 21.40 53.17 -34.23
N LYS A 29 20.20 52.84 -34.73
CA LYS A 29 18.96 53.45 -34.22
C LYS A 29 18.82 53.08 -32.73
N PRO A 30 18.61 54.05 -31.82
CA PRO A 30 18.21 53.73 -30.46
C PRO A 30 16.74 53.29 -30.44
N GLY A 31 16.42 52.32 -29.58
CA GLY A 31 15.04 52.08 -29.13
C GLY A 31 14.14 51.23 -30.01
N VAL A 32 14.48 49.94 -30.14
CA VAL A 32 13.48 48.86 -30.00
C VAL A 32 14.17 47.81 -29.14
N SER A 33 13.73 47.61 -27.89
CA SER A 33 14.11 46.42 -27.13
C SER A 33 13.59 45.19 -27.89
N PRO A 34 14.25 44.03 -27.84
CA PRO A 34 13.57 42.81 -28.25
C PRO A 34 12.23 42.75 -27.50
N ALA A 35 11.14 42.47 -28.23
CA ALA A 35 9.88 42.19 -27.57
C ALA A 35 10.15 41.04 -26.61
N GLN A 36 9.92 41.28 -25.32
CA GLN A 36 10.10 40.24 -24.30
C GLN A 36 9.15 39.10 -24.70
N ALA A 37 9.70 37.90 -24.87
CA ALA A 37 8.86 36.73 -25.06
C ALA A 37 7.91 36.68 -23.85
N ILE A 38 6.62 36.61 -24.13
CA ILE A 38 5.60 36.41 -23.11
C ILE A 38 5.58 34.89 -22.93
N ASP A 39 5.99 34.42 -21.77
CA ASP A 39 5.89 33.01 -21.42
C ASP A 39 4.38 32.64 -21.32
N PRO A 40 3.96 31.47 -21.83
CA PRO A 40 2.55 31.06 -21.79
C PRO A 40 2.10 30.79 -20.36
N ILE A 41 0.81 31.00 -20.10
CA ILE A 41 0.18 30.63 -18.83
C ILE A 41 -0.03 29.12 -18.84
N GLU A 42 0.49 28.39 -17.86
CA GLU A 42 0.35 26.94 -17.82
C GLU A 42 -0.79 26.54 -16.88
N VAL A 43 -1.71 25.70 -17.33
CA VAL A 43 -2.75 25.09 -16.50
C VAL A 43 -2.55 23.58 -16.49
N SER A 44 -2.23 23.00 -15.33
CA SER A 44 -1.86 21.57 -15.22
C SER A 44 -2.70 20.80 -14.23
N ILE A 45 -3.02 19.54 -14.55
CA ILE A 45 -3.61 18.57 -13.63
C ILE A 45 -2.47 17.68 -13.10
N ASP A 46 -2.44 17.44 -11.79
CA ASP A 46 -1.42 16.59 -11.16
C ASP A 46 -1.47 15.12 -11.63
N LEU A 47 -0.33 14.45 -11.45
CA LEU A 47 -0.18 13.00 -11.62
C LEU A 47 -0.15 12.33 -10.24
N ALA A 48 -1.09 11.42 -10.00
CA ALA A 48 -1.15 10.63 -8.77
C ALA A 48 -0.61 9.22 -9.02
N TYR A 49 0.29 8.75 -8.14
CA TYR A 49 0.98 7.47 -8.30
C TYR A 49 0.80 6.56 -7.09
N GLY A 50 0.88 5.24 -7.31
CA GLY A 50 0.83 4.26 -6.23
C GLY A 50 -0.56 4.09 -5.63
N ILE A 51 -1.60 4.28 -6.44
CA ILE A 51 -2.99 4.34 -5.98
C ILE A 51 -3.58 2.93 -5.89
N LEU A 52 -4.27 2.61 -4.79
CA LEU A 52 -4.91 1.32 -4.57
C LEU A 52 -6.35 1.33 -5.10
N LEU A 53 -6.85 0.15 -5.52
CA LEU A 53 -8.27 -0.03 -5.82
C LEU A 53 -9.11 0.19 -4.55
N GLY A 54 -10.07 1.11 -4.61
CA GLY A 54 -10.91 1.49 -3.47
C GLY A 54 -10.45 2.74 -2.69
N ASP A 55 -9.26 3.29 -3.01
CA ASP A 55 -8.78 4.51 -2.38
C ASP A 55 -9.71 5.72 -2.64
N THR A 56 -9.66 6.70 -1.75
CA THR A 56 -10.15 8.06 -2.04
C THR A 56 -8.96 8.99 -2.19
N ILE A 57 -8.81 9.56 -3.37
CA ILE A 57 -7.68 10.40 -3.76
C ILE A 57 -8.09 11.86 -3.94
N ILE A 58 -7.10 12.75 -3.91
CA ILE A 58 -7.23 14.15 -4.31
C ILE A 58 -6.20 14.43 -5.40
N VAL A 59 -6.65 14.95 -6.53
CA VAL A 59 -5.80 15.43 -7.63
C VAL A 59 -5.93 16.94 -7.71
N HIS A 60 -4.81 17.65 -7.77
CA HIS A 60 -4.80 19.11 -7.83
C HIS A 60 -4.85 19.62 -9.28
N VAL A 61 -5.51 20.76 -9.47
CA VAL A 61 -5.36 21.59 -10.68
C VAL A 61 -4.51 22.80 -10.29
N ASN A 62 -3.50 23.11 -11.08
CA ASN A 62 -2.51 24.15 -10.81
C ASN A 62 -2.50 25.22 -11.91
N LEU A 63 -2.12 26.43 -11.53
CA LEU A 63 -1.73 27.51 -12.41
C LEU A 63 -0.21 27.71 -12.25
N ASN A 64 0.55 27.63 -13.33
CA ASN A 64 1.99 27.91 -13.33
C ASN A 64 2.31 28.99 -14.37
N ASN A 65 3.39 29.73 -14.12
CA ASN A 65 3.88 30.79 -15.02
C ASN A 65 2.84 31.85 -15.47
N PRO A 66 1.83 32.27 -14.65
CA PRO A 66 0.96 33.37 -15.06
C PRO A 66 1.77 34.65 -15.20
N ASP A 67 1.48 35.43 -16.23
CA ASP A 67 2.19 36.68 -16.50
C ASP A 67 2.00 37.68 -15.36
N SER A 68 3.12 38.16 -14.81
CA SER A 68 3.22 39.23 -13.80
C SER A 68 2.53 40.56 -14.16
N VAL A 69 2.08 40.74 -15.40
CA VAL A 69 1.38 41.93 -15.90
C VAL A 69 -0.12 41.71 -16.11
N ARG A 70 -0.60 40.47 -16.18
CA ARG A 70 -1.99 40.13 -16.52
C ARG A 70 -2.77 39.69 -15.29
N GLU A 71 -3.71 40.54 -14.88
CA GLU A 71 -4.71 40.25 -13.85
C GLU A 71 -5.82 39.35 -14.45
N LEU A 72 -5.93 38.10 -13.98
CA LEU A 72 -6.98 37.13 -14.33
C LEU A 72 -8.26 37.38 -13.53
N ASP A 73 -9.41 37.39 -14.19
CA ASP A 73 -10.72 37.63 -13.57
C ASP A 73 -11.61 36.36 -13.50
N HIS A 74 -11.56 35.53 -14.54
CA HIS A 74 -12.38 34.32 -14.62
C HIS A 74 -11.57 33.13 -15.15
N ILE A 75 -11.90 31.94 -14.65
CA ILE A 75 -11.32 30.67 -15.06
C ILE A 75 -12.46 29.66 -15.24
N SER A 76 -12.58 29.08 -16.43
CA SER A 76 -13.53 28.00 -16.74
C SER A 76 -12.77 26.81 -17.31
N LEU A 77 -12.87 25.63 -16.68
CA LEU A 77 -12.14 24.43 -17.06
C LEU A 77 -13.08 23.23 -17.15
N LEU A 78 -13.13 22.57 -18.31
CA LEU A 78 -13.88 21.34 -18.54
C LEU A 78 -12.90 20.17 -18.61
N ILE A 79 -12.95 19.31 -17.59
CA ILE A 79 -12.05 18.17 -17.40
C ILE A 79 -12.84 16.87 -17.56
N GLN A 80 -12.32 15.95 -18.36
CA GLN A 80 -12.82 14.58 -18.48
C GLN A 80 -12.03 13.64 -17.57
N TYR A 81 -12.73 12.70 -16.94
CA TYR A 81 -12.16 11.58 -16.20
C TYR A 81 -12.67 10.22 -16.74
N PRO A 82 -12.04 9.09 -16.36
CA PRO A 82 -12.45 7.75 -16.76
C PRO A 82 -13.50 7.21 -15.77
N GLU A 83 -14.78 7.18 -16.18
CA GLU A 83 -15.91 6.71 -15.35
C GLU A 83 -15.90 5.21 -15.04
N ASP A 84 -15.05 4.44 -15.71
CA ASP A 84 -14.77 3.02 -15.49
C ASP A 84 -13.69 2.77 -14.41
N ALA A 85 -12.90 3.80 -14.06
CA ALA A 85 -11.86 3.75 -13.03
C ALA A 85 -12.12 4.67 -11.83
N LEU A 86 -12.82 5.79 -12.01
CA LEU A 86 -13.01 6.81 -11.01
C LEU A 86 -14.48 7.20 -10.84
N ILE A 87 -14.87 7.46 -9.59
CA ILE A 87 -16.12 8.12 -9.21
C ILE A 87 -15.74 9.50 -8.66
N PHE A 88 -16.25 10.57 -9.27
CA PHE A 88 -16.03 11.93 -8.76
C PHE A 88 -16.87 12.17 -7.50
N ASN A 89 -16.23 12.65 -6.43
CA ASN A 89 -16.88 12.96 -5.15
C ASN A 89 -17.18 14.47 -4.98
N GLY A 90 -16.52 15.32 -5.75
CA GLY A 90 -16.67 16.78 -5.70
C GLY A 90 -15.32 17.52 -5.81
N ALA A 91 -15.41 18.85 -5.95
CA ALA A 91 -14.25 19.73 -5.99
C ALA A 91 -14.34 20.86 -4.95
N SER A 92 -13.18 21.38 -4.54
CA SER A 92 -13.05 22.58 -3.70
C SER A 92 -11.99 23.52 -4.27
N PRO A 93 -12.00 24.82 -3.91
CA PRO A 93 -10.84 25.67 -4.16
C PRO A 93 -9.62 25.12 -3.40
N SER A 94 -8.44 25.62 -3.75
CA SER A 94 -7.20 25.45 -2.99
C SER A 94 -6.54 26.80 -2.75
N ASP A 95 -5.44 26.75 -2.01
CA ASP A 95 -4.65 27.82 -1.40
C ASP A 95 -4.50 29.06 -2.30
N LEU A 96 -4.26 28.91 -3.61
CA LEU A 96 -4.06 30.05 -4.52
C LEU A 96 -5.31 30.95 -4.64
N LEU A 97 -6.51 30.34 -4.68
CA LEU A 97 -7.78 31.07 -4.76
C LEU A 97 -8.22 31.58 -3.38
N GLU A 98 -7.93 30.81 -2.32
CA GLU A 98 -8.27 31.19 -0.94
C GLU A 98 -7.41 32.36 -0.42
N ASP A 99 -6.10 32.35 -0.68
CA ASP A 99 -5.17 33.43 -0.29
C ASP A 99 -5.47 34.73 -1.05
N CYS A 100 -5.78 34.64 -2.34
CA CYS A 100 -6.27 35.78 -3.13
C CYS A 100 -7.72 36.17 -2.81
N ALA A 101 -8.42 35.44 -1.94
CA ALA A 101 -9.82 35.68 -1.55
C ALA A 101 -10.78 35.83 -2.74
N TRP A 102 -10.66 34.95 -3.74
CA TRP A 102 -11.55 34.92 -4.91
C TRP A 102 -13.00 34.66 -4.47
N GLU A 103 -13.93 35.45 -5.02
CA GLU A 103 -15.29 35.54 -4.50
C GLU A 103 -16.20 34.36 -4.88
N SER A 104 -15.88 33.64 -5.95
CA SER A 104 -16.67 32.48 -6.38
C SER A 104 -15.80 31.31 -6.85
N PHE A 105 -16.11 30.13 -6.34
CA PHE A 105 -15.68 28.85 -6.87
C PHE A 105 -16.89 27.91 -6.92
N THR A 106 -17.13 27.29 -8.08
CA THR A 106 -18.22 26.33 -8.28
C THR A 106 -17.76 25.18 -9.17
N PHE A 107 -18.44 24.04 -9.06
CA PHE A 107 -18.27 22.92 -9.98
C PHE A 107 -19.62 22.32 -10.37
N SER A 108 -19.66 21.64 -11.51
CA SER A 108 -20.82 20.86 -11.95
C SER A 108 -20.41 19.69 -12.85
N GLU A 109 -21.29 18.71 -13.00
CA GLU A 109 -21.09 17.53 -13.84
C GLU A 109 -22.01 17.61 -15.08
N PRO A 110 -21.58 18.22 -16.21
CA PRO A 110 -22.41 18.35 -17.41
C PRO A 110 -22.59 17.02 -18.17
N GLY A 111 -21.83 15.99 -17.82
CA GLY A 111 -21.94 14.62 -18.32
C GLY A 111 -21.45 13.62 -17.26
N SER A 112 -21.62 12.31 -17.51
CA SER A 112 -21.29 11.26 -16.51
C SER A 112 -19.80 11.14 -16.17
N ASN A 113 -18.94 11.68 -17.02
CA ASN A 113 -17.48 11.62 -16.89
C ASN A 113 -16.80 13.00 -17.08
N LEU A 114 -17.56 14.09 -16.87
CA LEU A 114 -17.10 15.47 -17.10
C LEU A 114 -17.28 16.32 -15.85
N ILE A 115 -16.28 17.14 -15.55
CA ILE A 115 -16.26 18.11 -14.45
C ILE A 115 -16.04 19.48 -15.06
N LEU A 116 -17.02 20.37 -14.94
CA LEU A 116 -16.86 21.80 -15.23
C LEU A 116 -16.52 22.52 -13.93
N LEU A 117 -15.32 23.08 -13.85
CA LEU A 117 -14.89 23.99 -12.78
C LEU A 117 -15.05 25.43 -13.23
N THR A 118 -15.47 26.30 -12.32
CA THR A 118 -15.59 27.74 -12.60
C THR A 118 -15.17 28.55 -11.38
N ALA A 119 -14.20 29.45 -11.56
CA ALA A 119 -13.76 30.40 -10.56
C ALA A 119 -13.83 31.84 -11.09
N THR A 120 -14.23 32.78 -10.22
CA THR A 120 -14.32 34.21 -10.56
C THR A 120 -13.75 35.05 -9.42
N ALA A 121 -12.94 36.04 -9.76
CA ALA A 121 -12.27 36.95 -8.85
C ALA A 121 -13.24 38.01 -8.30
N ASP A 122 -13.90 38.80 -9.17
CA ASP A 122 -14.94 39.79 -8.84
C ASP A 122 -16.32 39.27 -9.31
N ALA A 123 -17.11 38.74 -8.38
CA ALA A 123 -18.35 38.04 -8.68
C ALA A 123 -19.56 38.98 -8.54
N ALA A 124 -20.10 39.44 -9.68
CA ALA A 124 -21.14 40.46 -9.75
C ALA A 124 -22.28 40.32 -8.72
N GLY A 125 -22.26 41.16 -7.68
CA GLY A 125 -23.26 41.20 -6.62
C GLY A 125 -22.80 40.66 -5.26
N ILE A 126 -21.58 40.13 -5.17
CA ILE A 126 -20.90 39.84 -3.91
C ILE A 126 -20.20 41.14 -3.42
N PRO A 127 -20.30 41.52 -2.13
CA PRO A 127 -19.57 42.68 -1.62
C PRO A 127 -18.15 42.31 -1.19
N GLY A 128 -17.17 42.63 -2.04
CA GLY A 128 -15.74 42.48 -1.77
C GLY A 128 -14.90 43.14 -2.87
N GLU A 129 -13.59 42.95 -2.77
CA GLU A 129 -12.63 42.96 -3.89
C GLU A 129 -11.62 41.85 -3.53
N PRO A 130 -11.19 41.00 -4.47
CA PRO A 130 -10.17 39.98 -4.21
C PRO A 130 -8.81 40.64 -3.91
N ASN A 131 -7.97 39.96 -3.11
CA ASN A 131 -6.66 40.46 -2.71
C ASN A 131 -5.65 40.48 -3.87
N CYS A 132 -5.82 39.58 -4.84
CA CYS A 132 -5.01 39.46 -6.06
C CYS A 132 -5.77 38.77 -7.18
N TYR A 133 -5.36 39.03 -8.42
CA TYR A 133 -5.92 38.50 -9.67
C TYR A 133 -4.92 37.53 -10.32
N LEU A 134 -4.15 36.81 -9.49
CA LEU A 134 -3.16 35.79 -9.87
C LEU A 134 -1.97 36.28 -10.71
N GLU A 135 -1.78 37.59 -10.84
CA GLU A 135 -0.68 38.21 -11.59
C GLU A 135 0.71 37.80 -11.05
N GLY A 136 1.38 36.86 -11.73
CA GLY A 136 2.67 36.31 -11.29
C GLY A 136 2.62 35.28 -10.15
N PHE A 137 1.43 34.80 -9.74
CA PHE A 137 1.28 33.82 -8.66
C PHE A 137 1.03 32.39 -9.19
N SER A 138 2.03 31.51 -9.09
CA SER A 138 1.85 30.08 -9.38
C SER A 138 1.41 29.30 -8.13
N GLY A 139 0.55 28.29 -8.30
CA GLY A 139 0.05 27.47 -7.21
C GLY A 139 -1.18 26.61 -7.57
N ARG A 140 -1.80 25.99 -6.56
CA ARG A 140 -2.97 25.12 -6.71
C ARG A 140 -4.24 25.94 -6.79
N LEU A 141 -4.96 25.83 -7.90
CA LEU A 141 -6.29 26.43 -8.10
C LEU A 141 -7.39 25.64 -7.38
N ALA A 142 -7.40 24.31 -7.56
CA ALA A 142 -8.51 23.46 -7.16
C ALA A 142 -8.07 22.07 -6.70
N ASN A 143 -8.90 21.46 -5.86
CA ASN A 143 -8.78 20.09 -5.39
C ASN A 143 -9.92 19.25 -5.99
N LEU A 144 -9.61 18.18 -6.71
CA LEU A 144 -10.58 17.23 -7.26
C LEU A 144 -10.55 15.93 -6.45
N SER A 145 -11.66 15.56 -5.80
CA SER A 145 -11.74 14.31 -5.04
C SER A 145 -12.38 13.20 -5.87
N PHE A 146 -11.75 12.02 -5.88
CA PHE A 146 -12.25 10.83 -6.53
C PHE A 146 -12.19 9.61 -5.61
N ALA A 147 -13.13 8.69 -5.75
CA ALA A 147 -13.01 7.33 -5.25
C ALA A 147 -12.62 6.39 -6.41
N VAL A 148 -11.67 5.50 -6.17
CA VAL A 148 -11.13 4.56 -7.16
C VAL A 148 -12.00 3.31 -7.18
N ILE A 149 -12.50 2.93 -8.36
CA ILE A 149 -13.43 1.81 -8.51
C ILE A 149 -12.69 0.49 -8.27
N VAL A 150 -13.22 -0.37 -7.39
CA VAL A 150 -12.73 -1.73 -7.14
C VAL A 150 -13.14 -2.65 -8.30
N ASN A 151 -12.41 -2.54 -9.42
CA ASN A 151 -12.50 -3.43 -10.57
C ASN A 151 -11.12 -4.07 -10.83
N PRO A 152 -10.97 -5.41 -10.74
CA PRO A 152 -9.71 -6.09 -11.04
C PRO A 152 -9.17 -5.87 -12.46
N GLU A 153 -10.00 -5.45 -13.43
CA GLU A 153 -9.52 -5.09 -14.78
C GLU A 153 -8.76 -3.76 -14.81
N ASN A 154 -8.90 -2.93 -13.77
CA ASN A 154 -8.19 -1.65 -13.61
C ASN A 154 -6.84 -1.81 -12.87
N ASP A 155 -6.51 -3.03 -12.42
CA ASP A 155 -5.24 -3.33 -11.76
C ASP A 155 -4.07 -3.10 -12.73
N CYS A 156 -2.89 -2.72 -12.22
CA CYS A 156 -1.72 -2.34 -13.02
C CYS A 156 -1.94 -1.23 -14.08
N THR A 157 -3.06 -0.50 -14.05
CA THR A 157 -3.48 0.34 -15.18
C THR A 157 -3.47 1.82 -14.83
N SER A 158 -2.88 2.61 -15.73
CA SER A 158 -2.84 4.07 -15.61
C SER A 158 -3.96 4.71 -16.41
N PHE A 159 -4.62 5.71 -15.83
CA PHE A 159 -5.81 6.35 -16.39
C PHE A 159 -5.63 7.88 -16.47
N PRO A 160 -5.92 8.52 -17.62
CA PRO A 160 -5.65 9.94 -17.80
C PRO A 160 -6.77 10.83 -17.25
N LEU A 161 -6.41 12.03 -16.81
CA LEU A 161 -7.32 13.15 -16.53
C LEU A 161 -7.02 14.27 -17.52
N GLN A 162 -7.98 14.62 -18.38
CA GLN A 162 -7.70 15.45 -19.57
C GLN A 162 -8.63 16.65 -19.66
N PHE A 163 -8.11 17.79 -20.12
CA PHE A 163 -8.95 18.89 -20.58
C PHE A 163 -9.71 18.48 -21.84
N TYR A 164 -10.98 18.86 -21.91
CA TYR A 164 -11.89 18.44 -22.97
C TYR A 164 -12.70 19.63 -23.47
N TRP A 165 -12.84 19.74 -24.79
CA TRP A 165 -13.60 20.78 -25.47
C TRP A 165 -14.82 20.15 -26.14
N GLN A 166 -16.03 20.46 -25.66
CA GLN A 166 -17.29 20.14 -26.31
C GLN A 166 -17.78 21.29 -27.20
N GLU A 167 -17.57 22.52 -26.75
CA GLU A 167 -17.91 23.75 -27.47
C GLU A 167 -16.77 24.78 -27.40
N CYS A 168 -16.93 25.88 -28.14
CA CYS A 168 -15.88 26.89 -28.28
C CYS A 168 -15.56 27.65 -26.98
N GLN A 169 -16.42 27.58 -25.97
CA GLN A 169 -16.26 28.28 -24.69
C GLN A 169 -15.85 27.33 -23.54
N ASP A 170 -15.22 26.20 -23.86
CA ASP A 170 -14.56 25.34 -22.87
C ASP A 170 -13.07 25.71 -22.70
N ASN A 171 -12.56 25.54 -21.46
CA ASN A 171 -11.15 25.76 -21.09
C ASN A 171 -10.60 27.13 -21.52
N TYR A 172 -11.11 28.19 -20.88
CA TYR A 172 -10.67 29.56 -21.12
C TYR A 172 -10.45 30.31 -19.80
N LEU A 173 -9.64 31.37 -19.90
CA LEU A 173 -9.48 32.37 -18.85
C LEU A 173 -9.89 33.74 -19.41
N THR A 174 -10.29 34.68 -18.57
CA THR A 174 -10.46 36.10 -18.98
C THR A 174 -9.57 37.01 -18.16
N LEU A 175 -9.16 38.11 -18.79
CA LEU A 175 -8.47 39.18 -18.09
C LEU A 175 -9.45 40.15 -17.45
N LYS A 176 -9.00 40.77 -16.36
CA LYS A 176 -9.67 41.89 -15.71
C LYS A 176 -9.58 43.15 -16.57
N ASP A 177 -10.59 44.03 -16.47
CA ASP A 177 -10.70 45.34 -17.13
C ASP A 177 -10.67 45.36 -18.68
N VAL A 178 -10.38 44.23 -19.34
CA VAL A 178 -10.43 44.07 -20.80
C VAL A 178 -11.25 42.83 -21.17
N SER A 179 -12.01 42.92 -22.27
CA SER A 179 -12.75 41.77 -22.81
C SER A 179 -11.81 40.87 -23.65
N GLU A 180 -10.73 40.37 -23.04
CA GLU A 180 -9.79 39.44 -23.67
C GLU A 180 -9.99 38.02 -23.11
N TYR A 181 -10.21 37.06 -24.02
CA TYR A 181 -10.28 35.64 -23.72
C TYR A 181 -8.93 34.99 -24.00
N ILE A 182 -8.34 34.35 -22.99
CA ILE A 182 -7.16 33.51 -23.13
C ILE A 182 -7.61 32.07 -23.35
N VAL A 183 -7.14 31.49 -24.45
CA VAL A 183 -7.47 30.14 -24.90
C VAL A 183 -6.21 29.31 -25.13
N SER A 184 -6.37 28.02 -25.40
CA SER A 184 -5.25 27.10 -25.59
C SER A 184 -4.32 27.52 -26.74
N ASP A 185 -3.01 27.63 -26.49
CA ASP A 185 -1.97 27.61 -27.53
C ASP A 185 -1.56 26.15 -27.79
N TYR A 186 -1.01 25.46 -26.78
CA TYR A 186 -0.75 24.03 -26.83
C TYR A 186 -1.57 23.24 -25.80
N VAL A 187 -1.80 21.96 -26.10
CA VAL A 187 -2.35 20.98 -25.16
C VAL A 187 -1.45 19.76 -25.13
N PHE A 188 -1.07 19.33 -23.94
CA PHE A 188 -0.20 18.20 -23.68
C PHE A 188 -0.96 17.12 -22.91
N VAL A 189 -0.81 15.87 -23.33
CA VAL A 189 -1.29 14.69 -22.61
C VAL A 189 -0.10 13.98 -21.97
N TRP A 190 -0.27 13.46 -20.75
CA TRP A 190 0.71 12.58 -20.15
C TRP A 190 0.61 11.17 -20.73
N ASP A 191 1.74 10.65 -21.23
CA ASP A 191 1.92 9.27 -21.64
C ASP A 191 2.98 8.62 -20.75
N TRP A 192 2.64 7.51 -20.08
CA TRP A 192 3.52 6.89 -19.08
C TRP A 192 4.83 6.33 -19.65
N ALA A 193 4.94 6.12 -20.96
CA ALA A 193 6.16 5.65 -21.60
C ALA A 193 7.02 6.79 -22.17
N ASN A 194 6.41 7.93 -22.54
CA ASN A 194 7.05 9.01 -23.30
C ASN A 194 7.05 10.37 -22.59
N GLY A 195 6.35 10.50 -21.46
CA GLY A 195 6.13 11.76 -20.75
C GLY A 195 5.06 12.63 -21.43
N TYR A 196 5.17 13.94 -21.30
CA TYR A 196 4.25 14.88 -21.94
C TYR A 196 4.38 14.88 -23.46
N MET A 197 3.28 14.58 -24.15
CA MET A 197 3.17 14.64 -25.61
C MET A 197 2.20 15.75 -26.03
N GLY A 198 2.64 16.65 -26.90
CA GLY A 198 1.78 17.68 -27.49
C GLY A 198 0.77 17.08 -28.46
N LEU A 199 -0.52 17.44 -28.29
CA LEU A 199 -1.59 17.05 -29.19
C LEU A 199 -1.65 17.98 -30.41
N PRO A 200 -1.79 17.46 -31.63
CA PRO A 200 -1.96 18.30 -32.82
C PRO A 200 -3.34 18.94 -32.80
N MET A 201 -3.41 20.27 -32.92
CA MET A 201 -4.67 21.02 -32.98
C MET A 201 -5.58 20.49 -34.09
N VAL A 202 -6.89 20.41 -33.81
CA VAL A 202 -7.89 19.89 -34.75
C VAL A 202 -8.97 20.94 -35.07
N ASP A 203 -9.57 20.85 -36.25
CA ASP A 203 -10.59 21.80 -36.73
C ASP A 203 -12.03 21.43 -36.33
N THR A 204 -12.23 20.47 -35.41
CA THR A 204 -13.55 19.91 -35.08
C THR A 204 -13.74 19.66 -33.60
N LEU A 205 -14.90 20.02 -33.06
CA LEU A 205 -15.35 19.65 -31.72
C LEU A 205 -16.37 18.49 -31.77
N PRO A 206 -16.45 17.65 -30.72
CA PRO A 206 -15.64 17.69 -29.49
C PRO A 206 -14.20 17.20 -29.69
N SER A 207 -13.25 17.65 -28.85
CA SER A 207 -11.83 17.26 -28.93
C SER A 207 -11.08 17.37 -27.59
N TYR A 208 -9.87 16.80 -27.55
CA TYR A 208 -8.87 17.00 -26.47
C TYR A 208 -7.71 17.93 -26.90
N ALA A 209 -7.73 18.46 -28.12
CA ALA A 209 -6.57 19.12 -28.74
C ALA A 209 -6.69 20.65 -28.77
N GLY A 210 -7.38 21.22 -27.77
CA GLY A 210 -7.54 22.66 -27.62
C GLY A 210 -8.69 23.26 -28.43
N THR A 211 -8.82 24.58 -28.31
CA THR A 211 -9.76 25.44 -29.03
C THR A 211 -9.41 25.48 -30.53
N PRO A 212 -10.29 25.01 -31.45
CA PRO A 212 -10.06 25.09 -32.89
C PRO A 212 -10.04 26.53 -33.44
N ASP A 213 -9.41 26.76 -34.59
CA ASP A 213 -9.34 28.10 -35.21
C ASP A 213 -10.72 28.68 -35.57
N SER A 214 -11.73 27.84 -35.83
CA SER A 214 -13.11 28.29 -36.05
C SER A 214 -13.69 29.04 -34.84
N CYS A 215 -13.35 28.57 -33.63
CA CYS A 215 -13.85 29.12 -32.38
C CYS A 215 -13.37 30.53 -32.08
N LEU A 216 -12.22 30.95 -32.62
CA LEU A 216 -11.69 32.31 -32.47
C LEU A 216 -12.65 33.40 -32.98
N SER A 217 -13.66 33.02 -33.79
CA SER A 217 -14.70 33.92 -34.30
C SER A 217 -16.07 33.80 -33.59
N GLU A 218 -16.22 32.88 -32.64
CA GLU A 218 -17.49 32.59 -31.93
C GLU A 218 -17.60 33.29 -30.56
N TYR A 219 -16.51 33.91 -30.08
CA TYR A 219 -16.52 34.72 -28.86
C TYR A 219 -17.33 36.03 -29.02
N PRO A 220 -17.78 36.65 -27.91
CA PRO A 220 -18.66 37.82 -27.95
C PRO A 220 -18.12 38.96 -28.82
N VAL A 221 -18.98 39.57 -29.63
CA VAL A 221 -18.60 40.63 -30.57
C VAL A 221 -17.96 41.82 -29.84
N GLY A 222 -16.69 42.09 -30.15
CA GLY A 222 -15.89 43.14 -29.51
C GLY A 222 -14.97 42.65 -28.40
N SER A 223 -14.90 41.33 -28.16
CA SER A 223 -13.81 40.71 -27.41
C SER A 223 -12.61 40.40 -28.31
N ASP A 224 -11.41 40.43 -27.71
CA ASP A 224 -10.18 39.89 -28.29
C ASP A 224 -9.98 38.45 -27.80
N VAL A 225 -9.36 37.60 -28.62
CA VAL A 225 -9.12 36.18 -28.29
C VAL A 225 -7.66 35.85 -28.58
N THR A 226 -6.94 35.41 -27.56
CA THR A 226 -5.49 35.19 -27.62
C THR A 226 -5.14 33.76 -27.22
N ARG A 227 -4.42 33.04 -28.09
CA ARG A 227 -3.75 31.78 -27.72
C ARG A 227 -2.56 32.10 -26.84
N LEU A 228 -2.65 31.75 -25.55
CA LEU A 228 -1.59 32.00 -24.56
C LEU A 228 -1.59 31.00 -23.39
N ALA A 229 -2.58 30.11 -23.28
CA ALA A 229 -2.62 29.10 -22.24
C ALA A 229 -2.11 27.74 -22.75
N ASP A 230 -1.15 27.13 -22.06
CA ASP A 230 -0.70 25.77 -22.30
C ASP A 230 -1.33 24.82 -21.29
N PHE A 231 -2.06 23.82 -21.78
CA PHE A 231 -2.82 22.89 -20.95
C PHE A 231 -2.09 21.56 -20.80
N TYR A 232 -1.83 21.11 -19.57
CA TYR A 232 -1.15 19.86 -19.27
C TYR A 232 -2.09 18.89 -18.55
N GLY A 233 -2.51 17.84 -19.25
CA GLY A 233 -3.29 16.75 -18.68
C GLY A 233 -2.54 16.02 -17.56
N GLY A 234 -3.29 15.43 -16.64
CA GLY A 234 -2.77 14.64 -15.54
C GLY A 234 -3.27 13.21 -15.63
N GLY A 235 -3.43 12.56 -14.47
CA GLY A 235 -3.93 11.21 -14.40
C GLY A 235 -3.57 10.49 -13.13
N ILE A 236 -3.96 9.23 -13.07
CA ILE A 236 -3.75 8.33 -11.94
C ILE A 236 -3.01 7.08 -12.41
N ASP A 237 -2.18 6.51 -11.56
CA ASP A 237 -1.45 5.27 -11.80
C ASP A 237 -1.81 4.27 -10.71
N ILE A 238 -2.61 3.26 -11.06
CA ILE A 238 -3.06 2.21 -10.15
C ILE A 238 -1.96 1.14 -10.09
N ILE A 239 -1.39 0.97 -8.89
CA ILE A 239 -0.30 0.02 -8.67
C ILE A 239 -0.83 -1.41 -8.68
N CYS A 240 -0.09 -2.35 -9.27
CA CYS A 240 -0.50 -3.75 -9.37
C CYS A 240 -0.71 -4.38 -7.99
N SER A 241 -1.76 -5.18 -7.83
CA SER A 241 -1.99 -6.06 -6.67
C SER A 241 -0.78 -6.95 -6.34
N ASP A 242 -0.05 -7.43 -7.35
CA ASP A 242 1.17 -8.23 -7.16
C ASP A 242 2.44 -7.40 -6.84
N SER A 243 2.35 -6.07 -6.88
CA SER A 243 3.45 -5.14 -6.62
C SER A 243 3.25 -4.26 -5.39
N ILE A 244 2.02 -4.19 -4.87
CA ILE A 244 1.69 -3.70 -3.52
C ILE A 244 2.39 -4.58 -2.49
N ASP A 245 2.38 -5.90 -2.70
CA ASP A 245 3.04 -6.86 -1.84
C ASP A 245 4.45 -7.18 -2.37
N ARG A 246 5.46 -6.38 -2.01
CA ARG A 246 6.82 -6.92 -1.93
C ARG A 246 6.86 -7.93 -0.78
N LYS A 247 6.41 -9.16 -1.04
CA LYS A 247 6.23 -10.20 -0.03
C LYS A 247 7.53 -10.44 0.74
N GLY A 248 7.46 -10.21 2.05
CA GLY A 248 8.59 -10.16 2.97
C GLY A 248 9.25 -8.80 3.20
N ASP A 249 8.78 -7.68 2.64
CA ASP A 249 9.24 -6.28 2.91
C ASP A 249 8.42 -5.64 4.04
N LEU A 250 8.36 -6.29 5.21
CA LEU A 250 7.55 -5.82 6.34
C LEU A 250 8.03 -4.48 6.90
N ASN A 251 9.27 -4.07 6.63
CA ASN A 251 9.78 -2.76 7.03
C ASN A 251 9.54 -1.66 5.97
N LEU A 252 8.98 -2.02 4.80
CA LEU A 252 8.59 -1.14 3.69
C LEU A 252 9.73 -0.24 3.17
N ASN A 253 10.98 -0.71 3.22
CA ASN A 253 12.14 0.04 2.67
C ASN A 253 12.45 -0.28 1.21
N GLY A 254 11.78 -1.27 0.62
CA GLY A 254 12.00 -1.73 -0.75
C GLY A 254 12.90 -2.96 -0.88
N ILE A 255 13.38 -3.55 0.22
CA ILE A 255 14.25 -4.74 0.22
C ILE A 255 13.49 -5.89 0.89
N PRO A 256 12.76 -6.72 0.14
CA PRO A 256 12.00 -7.83 0.72
C PRO A 256 12.90 -8.95 1.22
N ASN A 257 12.49 -9.59 2.31
CA ASN A 257 13.10 -10.77 2.90
C ASN A 257 14.49 -10.54 3.50
N GLU A 258 14.70 -9.40 4.18
CA GLU A 258 15.90 -9.15 4.96
C GLU A 258 15.70 -9.35 6.48
N ILE A 259 16.81 -9.34 7.22
CA ILE A 259 16.82 -9.50 8.68
C ILE A 259 15.94 -8.43 9.36
N ALA A 260 15.87 -7.22 8.82
CA ALA A 260 15.03 -6.16 9.37
C ALA A 260 13.52 -6.49 9.29
N ASP A 261 13.06 -7.15 8.22
CA ASP A 261 11.67 -7.61 8.10
C ASP A 261 11.36 -8.70 9.12
N PHE A 262 12.27 -9.65 9.29
CA PHE A 262 12.14 -10.71 10.28
C PHE A 262 12.03 -10.16 11.71
N VAL A 263 12.83 -9.14 12.04
CA VAL A 263 12.72 -8.44 13.34
C VAL A 263 11.37 -7.71 13.49
N ILE A 264 10.82 -7.10 12.44
CA ILE A 264 9.47 -6.51 12.47
C ILE A 264 8.40 -7.60 12.65
N TYR A 265 8.55 -8.76 12.00
CA TYR A 265 7.63 -9.89 12.12
C TYR A 265 7.67 -10.52 13.52
N GLU A 266 8.86 -10.74 14.09
CA GLU A 266 9.04 -11.21 15.47
C GLU A 266 8.41 -10.22 16.47
N ASN A 267 8.63 -8.92 16.27
CA ASN A 267 7.97 -7.89 17.06
C ASN A 267 6.44 -7.93 16.91
N TYR A 268 5.88 -8.22 15.73
CA TYR A 268 4.45 -8.45 15.58
C TYR A 268 3.96 -9.65 16.41
N LEU A 269 4.69 -10.76 16.44
CA LEU A 269 4.33 -11.92 17.27
C LEU A 269 4.40 -11.61 18.78
N LEU A 270 5.32 -10.73 19.21
CA LEU A 270 5.50 -10.37 20.62
C LEU A 270 4.59 -9.22 21.10
N PHE A 271 4.32 -8.23 20.25
CA PHE A 271 3.65 -6.97 20.59
C PHE A 271 2.34 -6.73 19.80
N GLY A 272 1.97 -7.65 18.90
CA GLY A 272 0.81 -7.53 18.02
C GLY A 272 0.96 -6.41 16.99
N LEU A 273 -0.17 -5.91 16.49
CA LEU A 273 -0.21 -4.83 15.48
C LEU A 273 0.48 -3.52 15.92
N SER A 274 0.82 -3.35 17.21
CA SER A 274 1.61 -2.20 17.68
C SER A 274 3.05 -2.17 17.14
N ALA A 275 3.55 -3.28 16.61
CA ALA A 275 4.83 -3.36 15.91
C ALA A 275 4.83 -2.71 14.51
N PHE A 276 3.65 -2.52 13.91
CA PHE A 276 3.51 -1.94 12.57
C PHE A 276 3.32 -0.42 12.68
N THR A 277 4.39 0.33 12.43
CA THR A 277 4.44 1.79 12.68
C THR A 277 4.51 2.65 11.41
N ILE A 278 4.50 2.04 10.22
CA ILE A 278 4.68 2.77 8.94
C ILE A 278 3.35 2.82 8.19
N ASN A 279 2.83 1.66 7.80
CA ASN A 279 1.51 1.49 7.19
C ASN A 279 1.01 0.10 7.57
N VAL A 280 0.07 0.05 8.52
CA VAL A 280 -0.41 -1.22 9.09
C VAL A 280 -0.94 -2.16 8.00
N ASP A 281 -1.75 -1.68 7.08
CA ASP A 281 -2.39 -2.52 6.07
C ASP A 281 -1.37 -3.07 5.05
N ALA A 282 -0.39 -2.28 4.64
CA ALA A 282 0.71 -2.73 3.77
C ALA A 282 1.67 -3.70 4.49
N GLN A 283 1.95 -3.49 5.78
CA GLN A 283 2.76 -4.40 6.60
C GLN A 283 2.03 -5.73 6.87
N ILE A 284 0.69 -5.72 6.91
CA ILE A 284 -0.14 -6.94 6.93
C ILE A 284 -0.08 -7.63 5.55
N ALA A 285 -0.29 -6.93 4.45
CA ALA A 285 -0.36 -7.55 3.12
C ALA A 285 0.98 -8.19 2.69
N THR A 286 2.11 -7.50 2.95
CA THR A 286 3.47 -8.03 2.72
C THR A 286 3.85 -9.24 3.59
N SER A 287 3.05 -9.60 4.60
CA SER A 287 3.33 -10.70 5.54
C SER A 287 2.90 -12.11 5.06
N ASP A 288 2.24 -12.22 3.91
CA ASP A 288 2.00 -13.51 3.22
C ASP A 288 3.25 -13.89 2.40
N ILE A 289 4.37 -14.19 3.07
CA ILE A 289 5.68 -14.43 2.43
C ILE A 289 5.68 -15.70 1.58
N ASN A 290 4.95 -16.75 1.97
CA ASN A 290 4.89 -18.00 1.23
C ASN A 290 3.85 -18.02 0.10
N ASN A 291 2.98 -16.99 0.04
CA ASN A 291 1.88 -16.83 -0.90
C ASN A 291 0.82 -17.94 -0.82
N ASP A 292 0.37 -18.25 0.39
CA ASP A 292 -0.77 -19.14 0.70
C ASP A 292 -2.07 -18.36 0.98
N GLY A 293 -1.98 -17.03 1.06
CA GLY A 293 -3.11 -16.12 1.28
C GLY A 293 -3.49 -15.92 2.75
N ILE A 294 -2.74 -16.48 3.70
CA ILE A 294 -2.93 -16.32 5.15
C ILE A 294 -1.85 -15.38 5.70
N VAL A 295 -2.09 -14.08 5.60
CA VAL A 295 -1.26 -13.04 6.24
C VAL A 295 -1.04 -13.29 7.74
N LEU A 296 0.08 -12.78 8.26
CA LEU A 296 0.45 -12.79 9.68
C LEU A 296 0.61 -14.18 10.31
N SER A 297 0.72 -15.24 9.49
CA SER A 297 0.87 -16.59 10.01
C SER A 297 2.28 -16.81 10.59
N TYR A 298 2.40 -17.73 11.55
CA TYR A 298 3.71 -18.18 12.03
C TYR A 298 4.44 -19.05 10.97
N ARG A 299 3.71 -19.59 9.99
CA ARG A 299 4.29 -20.34 8.87
C ARG A 299 5.08 -19.43 7.93
N ASP A 300 4.58 -18.22 7.67
CA ASP A 300 5.29 -17.19 6.91
C ASP A 300 6.53 -16.66 7.63
N PHE A 301 6.45 -16.50 8.96
CA PHE A 301 7.61 -16.17 9.79
C PHE A 301 8.76 -17.19 9.63
N VAL A 302 8.42 -18.49 9.65
CA VAL A 302 9.40 -19.55 9.40
C VAL A 302 9.89 -19.56 7.95
N TYR A 303 9.02 -19.28 6.98
CA TYR A 303 9.42 -19.24 5.56
C TYR A 303 10.36 -18.06 5.24
N LEU A 304 10.09 -16.88 5.82
CA LEU A 304 10.96 -15.71 5.77
C LEU A 304 12.36 -16.01 6.30
N TRP A 305 12.47 -16.68 7.45
CA TRP A 305 13.78 -17.10 7.99
C TRP A 305 14.55 -17.98 7.00
N ARG A 306 13.87 -18.96 6.37
CA ARG A 306 14.50 -19.83 5.37
C ARG A 306 15.03 -19.08 4.16
N ILE A 307 14.35 -18.02 3.71
CA ILE A 307 14.82 -17.17 2.62
C ILE A 307 16.08 -16.42 3.08
N ILE A 308 16.08 -15.85 4.29
CA ILE A 308 17.21 -15.11 4.88
C ILE A 308 18.47 -15.97 5.02
N ILE A 309 18.35 -17.23 5.48
CA ILE A 309 19.50 -18.14 5.59
C ILE A 309 19.90 -18.81 4.26
N GLY A 310 19.09 -18.66 3.21
CA GLY A 310 19.35 -19.20 1.87
C GLY A 310 18.88 -20.64 1.61
N ASP A 311 18.06 -21.20 2.51
CA ASP A 311 17.46 -22.55 2.41
C ASP A 311 16.16 -22.58 1.58
N ALA A 312 15.57 -21.41 1.31
CA ALA A 312 14.41 -21.25 0.43
C ALA A 312 14.61 -20.13 -0.59
N LEU A 313 13.87 -20.21 -1.69
CA LEU A 313 13.74 -19.12 -2.68
C LEU A 313 12.42 -18.38 -2.42
N PRO A 314 12.34 -17.06 -2.68
CA PRO A 314 11.14 -16.25 -2.50
C PRO A 314 10.13 -16.51 -3.63
N TYR A 315 9.65 -17.74 -3.72
CA TYR A 315 8.61 -18.17 -4.66
C TYR A 315 7.39 -18.68 -3.90
N PRO A 316 6.17 -18.46 -4.45
CA PRO A 316 4.96 -19.06 -3.95
C PRO A 316 5.08 -20.57 -3.76
N LYS A 317 4.71 -21.06 -2.58
CA LYS A 317 4.48 -22.48 -2.35
C LYS A 317 3.05 -22.84 -2.75
N SER A 318 2.87 -24.06 -3.25
CA SER A 318 1.55 -24.53 -3.68
C SER A 318 0.74 -25.01 -2.49
N ASP A 319 -0.55 -24.64 -2.44
CA ASP A 319 -1.54 -25.03 -1.42
C ASP A 319 -1.81 -26.54 -1.28
N GLN A 320 -1.07 -27.42 -1.97
CA GLN A 320 -1.12 -28.86 -1.75
C GLN A 320 -0.34 -29.26 -0.49
N VAL A 321 -0.75 -28.66 0.62
CA VAL A 321 -0.10 -28.80 1.91
C VAL A 321 -0.73 -29.96 2.66
N ALA A 322 0.07 -30.98 2.97
CA ALA A 322 -0.36 -32.05 3.87
C ALA A 322 -0.66 -31.44 5.26
N LYS A 323 -1.81 -31.83 5.82
CA LYS A 323 -2.22 -31.46 7.19
C LYS A 323 -1.76 -32.54 8.15
N TYR A 324 -0.94 -32.15 9.12
CA TYR A 324 -0.47 -33.02 10.19
C TYR A 324 -1.12 -32.62 11.52
N PRO A 325 -1.62 -33.56 12.33
CA PRO A 325 -2.07 -33.25 13.68
C PRO A 325 -0.85 -32.93 14.57
N VAL A 326 -0.97 -31.93 15.42
CA VAL A 326 0.00 -31.65 16.50
C VAL A 326 -0.78 -31.33 17.78
N MET A 327 -0.28 -31.82 18.92
CA MET A 327 -0.85 -31.51 20.22
C MET A 327 0.18 -30.84 21.12
N PHE A 328 -0.11 -29.61 21.55
CA PHE A 328 0.61 -28.94 22.63
C PHE A 328 -0.07 -29.27 23.96
N VAL A 329 0.74 -29.57 24.97
CA VAL A 329 0.27 -30.18 26.20
C VAL A 329 0.89 -29.45 27.36
N GLN A 330 0.08 -28.74 28.14
CA GLN A 330 0.52 -28.22 29.42
C GLN A 330 0.50 -29.34 30.47
N HIS A 331 1.53 -29.42 31.29
CA HIS A 331 1.61 -30.33 32.44
C HIS A 331 1.73 -29.54 33.74
N ASP A 332 1.04 -30.01 34.77
CA ASP A 332 1.24 -29.57 36.16
C ASP A 332 2.65 -29.99 36.63
N PRO A 333 3.49 -29.07 37.17
CA PRO A 333 3.13 -27.69 37.53
C PRO A 333 3.20 -26.68 36.36
N ASP A 334 4.34 -26.63 35.67
CA ASP A 334 4.70 -25.48 34.81
C ASP A 334 5.54 -25.89 33.58
N SER A 335 5.04 -26.80 32.73
CA SER A 335 5.74 -27.15 31.48
C SER A 335 4.82 -27.41 30.30
N VAL A 336 5.33 -27.24 29.08
CA VAL A 336 4.64 -27.59 27.84
C VAL A 336 5.45 -28.60 27.05
N SER A 337 4.77 -29.64 26.55
CA SER A 337 5.29 -30.67 25.65
C SER A 337 4.58 -30.64 24.29
N VAL A 338 5.26 -31.13 23.26
CA VAL A 338 4.66 -31.49 21.96
C VAL A 338 4.43 -33.00 21.92
N LEU A 339 3.24 -33.42 21.49
CA LEU A 339 2.91 -34.80 21.14
C LEU A 339 2.30 -34.92 19.73
N PHE A 340 2.30 -36.15 19.23
CA PHE A 340 1.68 -36.59 17.97
C PHE A 340 2.23 -35.92 16.69
N SER A 341 3.39 -35.26 16.77
CA SER A 341 4.04 -34.72 15.57
C SER A 341 4.70 -35.84 14.75
N ASP A 342 4.10 -36.17 13.61
CA ASP A 342 4.66 -37.08 12.60
C ASP A 342 5.82 -36.43 11.80
N VAL A 343 5.91 -35.09 11.83
CA VAL A 343 6.93 -34.27 11.17
C VAL A 343 7.67 -33.46 12.23
N PRO A 344 9.01 -33.29 12.16
CA PRO A 344 9.74 -32.39 13.06
C PRO A 344 9.34 -30.94 12.84
N LEU A 345 9.11 -30.19 13.92
CA LEU A 345 8.68 -28.79 13.85
C LEU A 345 9.89 -27.85 13.81
N ALA A 346 9.77 -26.74 13.08
CA ALA A 346 10.82 -25.73 12.97
C ALA A 346 10.83 -24.77 14.16
N GLY A 347 9.71 -24.59 14.84
CA GLY A 347 9.55 -23.67 15.98
C GLY A 347 8.11 -23.59 16.45
N ALA A 348 7.79 -22.69 17.38
CA ALA A 348 6.43 -22.48 17.87
C ALA A 348 6.16 -21.02 18.27
N TYR A 349 4.89 -20.62 18.17
CA TYR A 349 4.35 -19.40 18.76
C TYR A 349 3.22 -19.79 19.73
N LEU A 350 3.34 -19.35 20.99
CA LEU A 350 2.45 -19.74 22.09
C LEU A 350 1.94 -18.48 22.80
N ILE A 351 0.69 -18.52 23.29
CA ILE A 351 0.13 -17.47 24.15
C ILE A 351 -0.39 -18.11 25.43
N PHE A 352 0.05 -17.59 26.58
CA PHE A 352 -0.37 -18.00 27.91
C PHE A 352 -1.19 -16.89 28.57
N SER A 353 -2.16 -17.26 29.41
CA SER A 353 -2.72 -16.32 30.38
C SER A 353 -1.65 -15.89 31.38
N ASP A 354 -1.82 -14.68 31.91
CA ASP A 354 -1.00 -14.11 32.98
C ASP A 354 0.48 -13.93 32.61
N SER A 355 1.28 -13.46 33.58
CA SER A 355 2.70 -13.23 33.43
C SER A 355 3.50 -14.48 33.76
N ILE A 356 4.13 -15.09 32.75
CA ILE A 356 5.09 -16.19 32.93
C ILE A 356 6.52 -15.76 32.55
N VAL A 357 7.51 -16.49 33.07
CA VAL A 357 8.91 -16.40 32.65
C VAL A 357 9.29 -17.75 32.04
N PRO A 358 9.21 -17.90 30.71
CA PRO A 358 9.47 -19.17 30.05
C PRO A 358 10.97 -19.44 29.92
N THR A 359 11.32 -20.71 29.87
CA THR A 359 12.66 -21.24 29.57
C THR A 359 12.49 -22.38 28.57
N VAL A 360 13.13 -22.26 27.40
CA VAL A 360 13.13 -23.32 26.38
C VAL A 360 13.96 -24.52 26.87
N LEU A 361 13.47 -25.73 26.60
CA LEU A 361 14.09 -27.00 26.98
C LEU A 361 14.72 -27.75 25.80
N VAL A 362 14.37 -27.37 24.58
CA VAL A 362 14.95 -27.94 23.36
C VAL A 362 16.37 -27.37 23.19
N PRO A 363 17.40 -28.21 22.99
CA PRO A 363 18.77 -27.74 22.71
C PRO A 363 18.83 -26.83 21.49
N ASP A 364 19.78 -25.90 21.51
CA ASP A 364 20.15 -24.99 20.41
C ASP A 364 19.04 -24.02 19.92
N PHE A 365 17.83 -24.10 20.47
CA PHE A 365 16.78 -23.09 20.32
C PHE A 365 16.98 -21.91 21.29
N GLU A 366 16.67 -20.71 20.82
CA GLU A 366 16.46 -19.52 21.63
C GLU A 366 14.96 -19.27 21.88
N ILE A 367 14.65 -18.26 22.69
CA ILE A 367 13.27 -17.91 23.04
C ILE A 367 13.13 -16.40 23.25
N ALA A 368 12.14 -15.81 22.58
CA ALA A 368 11.70 -14.45 22.83
C ALA A 368 10.31 -14.49 23.49
N TYR A 369 10.05 -13.58 24.41
CA TYR A 369 8.72 -13.48 25.05
C TYR A 369 8.42 -12.06 25.52
N ASN A 370 7.14 -11.73 25.59
CA ASN A 370 6.65 -10.46 26.08
C ASN A 370 5.33 -10.65 26.84
N TYR A 371 5.18 -9.95 27.97
CA TYR A 371 3.94 -9.93 28.74
C TYR A 371 3.22 -8.60 28.50
N ASP A 372 2.00 -8.67 27.95
CA ASP A 372 1.12 -7.52 27.79
C ASP A 372 0.15 -7.42 28.98
N SER A 373 0.38 -6.42 29.82
CA SER A 373 -0.48 -6.11 30.98
C SER A 373 -1.89 -5.63 30.65
N VAL A 374 -2.18 -5.29 29.38
CA VAL A 374 -3.52 -4.83 28.95
C VAL A 374 -4.41 -6.01 28.61
N SER A 375 -3.90 -6.99 27.87
CA SER A 375 -4.58 -8.27 27.60
C SER A 375 -4.44 -9.29 28.73
N ASN A 376 -3.44 -9.13 29.62
CA ASN A 376 -3.02 -10.11 30.63
C ASN A 376 -2.58 -11.44 29.98
N GLU A 377 -1.79 -11.34 28.91
CA GLU A 377 -1.24 -12.45 28.14
C GLU A 377 0.29 -12.40 28.12
N THR A 378 0.96 -13.56 28.20
CA THR A 378 2.36 -13.69 27.80
C THR A 378 2.45 -14.37 26.44
N ARG A 379 3.00 -13.65 25.46
CA ARG A 379 3.32 -14.16 24.13
C ARG A 379 4.74 -14.69 24.10
N VAL A 380 4.92 -15.85 23.49
CA VAL A 380 6.19 -16.59 23.46
C VAL A 380 6.47 -17.04 22.03
N VAL A 381 7.64 -16.70 21.53
CA VAL A 381 8.16 -17.11 20.22
C VAL A 381 9.40 -17.97 20.44
N ILE A 382 9.37 -19.20 19.92
CA ILE A 382 10.54 -20.06 19.76
C ILE A 382 10.87 -19.99 18.26
N PRO A 383 11.83 -19.16 17.83
CA PRO A 383 12.12 -18.95 16.41
C PRO A 383 12.80 -20.18 15.78
N PRO A 384 12.72 -20.33 14.44
CA PRO A 384 13.46 -21.36 13.70
C PRO A 384 14.98 -21.13 13.75
N VAL A 385 15.76 -22.21 13.75
CA VAL A 385 17.23 -22.19 13.75
C VAL A 385 17.79 -22.57 12.37
N ASP A 386 17.85 -23.87 12.05
CA ASP A 386 18.16 -24.41 10.73
C ASP A 386 17.37 -25.70 10.45
N ALA A 387 17.43 -26.22 9.22
CA ALA A 387 16.65 -27.40 8.82
C ALA A 387 17.06 -28.73 9.50
N GLU A 388 18.19 -28.77 10.21
CA GLU A 388 18.64 -29.94 11.00
C GLU A 388 18.19 -29.84 12.48
N THR A 389 17.96 -28.61 12.96
CA THR A 389 17.61 -28.28 14.34
C THR A 389 16.10 -28.14 14.50
N THR A 390 15.47 -29.20 15.03
CA THR A 390 13.99 -29.34 15.02
C THR A 390 13.42 -29.72 16.37
N ILE A 391 12.20 -29.26 16.66
CA ILE A 391 11.41 -29.65 17.82
C ILE A 391 10.70 -30.99 17.51
N GLY A 392 11.04 -32.03 18.27
CA GLY A 392 10.37 -33.33 18.24
C GLY A 392 9.32 -33.50 19.35
N ASN A 393 8.79 -34.72 19.49
CA ASN A 393 7.88 -35.04 20.59
C ASN A 393 8.63 -35.04 21.95
N GLY A 394 8.06 -34.37 22.96
CA GLY A 394 8.64 -34.21 24.30
C GLY A 394 8.48 -32.80 24.88
N PRO A 395 9.06 -32.53 26.07
CA PRO A 395 9.02 -31.21 26.70
C PRO A 395 9.78 -30.17 25.89
N ILE A 396 9.14 -29.04 25.60
CA ILE A 396 9.74 -27.95 24.81
C ILE A 396 10.04 -26.72 25.65
N LEU A 397 9.32 -26.52 26.75
CA LEU A 397 9.32 -25.27 27.51
C LEU A 397 8.88 -25.50 28.96
N THR A 398 9.45 -24.74 29.89
CA THR A 398 9.03 -24.69 31.30
C THR A 398 8.95 -23.24 31.80
N PHE A 399 8.17 -23.00 32.84
CA PHE A 399 8.02 -21.72 33.52
C PHE A 399 7.91 -21.98 35.04
N GLY A 400 7.47 -20.99 35.82
CA GLY A 400 7.32 -21.13 37.28
C GLY A 400 6.20 -20.27 37.84
N ALA A 401 5.10 -20.16 37.10
CA ALA A 401 3.98 -19.27 37.36
C ALA A 401 2.72 -19.83 36.69
N SER A 402 1.55 -19.62 37.31
CA SER A 402 0.28 -20.29 36.98
C SER A 402 -0.39 -19.86 35.66
N GLY A 403 0.37 -19.52 34.62
CA GLY A 403 -0.16 -19.16 33.32
C GLY A 403 -0.67 -20.37 32.55
N VAL A 404 -1.82 -20.21 31.89
CA VAL A 404 -2.52 -21.28 31.18
C VAL A 404 -2.33 -21.10 29.68
N LEU A 405 -1.88 -22.13 28.96
CA LEU A 405 -1.69 -22.10 27.51
C LEU A 405 -3.05 -21.94 26.80
N GLN A 406 -3.27 -20.78 26.18
CA GLN A 406 -4.51 -20.43 25.50
C GLN A 406 -4.44 -20.62 23.97
N PHE A 407 -3.25 -20.46 23.39
CA PHE A 407 -3.03 -20.53 21.95
C PHE A 407 -1.68 -21.15 21.62
N ALA A 408 -1.63 -21.91 20.52
CA ALA A 408 -0.41 -22.46 19.97
C ALA A 408 -0.50 -22.49 18.43
N TYR A 409 0.58 -22.08 17.77
CA TYR A 409 0.80 -22.22 16.33
C TYR A 409 2.20 -22.79 16.12
N THR A 410 2.36 -23.66 15.13
CA THR A 410 3.67 -24.20 14.72
C THR A 410 3.75 -24.32 13.20
N ALA A 411 4.97 -24.46 12.71
CA ALA A 411 5.29 -24.79 11.33
C ALA A 411 6.52 -25.69 11.31
N ASP A 412 6.72 -26.42 10.22
CA ASP A 412 7.94 -27.16 9.92
C ASP A 412 8.79 -26.41 8.90
N TYR A 413 9.93 -27.00 8.53
CA TYR A 413 10.73 -26.44 7.44
C TYR A 413 10.06 -26.59 6.08
N GLU A 414 9.17 -27.56 5.84
CA GLU A 414 8.59 -27.74 4.49
C GLU A 414 7.35 -26.89 4.17
N ASN A 415 6.93 -25.99 5.08
CA ASN A 415 5.73 -25.16 4.95
C ASN A 415 4.44 -25.99 5.02
N SER A 416 4.48 -27.12 5.73
CA SER A 416 3.34 -27.96 6.05
C SER A 416 2.28 -27.19 6.86
N SER A 417 1.07 -27.73 6.89
CA SER A 417 -0.06 -27.18 7.63
C SER A 417 -0.31 -28.08 8.82
N PHE A 418 -0.62 -27.47 9.97
CA PHE A 418 -0.81 -28.20 11.22
C PHE A 418 -2.21 -27.96 11.75
N ASP A 419 -2.93 -29.05 12.00
CA ASP A 419 -4.16 -29.03 12.78
C ASP A 419 -3.75 -29.10 14.26
N VAL A 420 -3.49 -27.92 14.83
CA VAL A 420 -2.98 -27.76 16.18
C VAL A 420 -4.10 -27.91 17.21
N SER A 421 -3.84 -28.73 18.22
CA SER A 421 -4.70 -28.93 19.39
C SER A 421 -3.93 -28.60 20.67
N ILE A 422 -4.66 -28.18 21.71
CA ILE A 422 -4.10 -27.86 23.03
C ILE A 422 -4.78 -28.76 24.06
N SER A 423 -4.01 -29.35 24.97
CA SER A 423 -4.52 -30.06 26.14
C SER A 423 -3.96 -29.46 27.42
N ILE A 424 -4.86 -29.22 28.38
CA ILE A 424 -4.59 -28.56 29.66
C ILE A 424 -5.12 -29.48 30.77
N PRO A 425 -4.40 -29.70 31.88
CA PRO A 425 -4.85 -30.61 32.92
C PRO A 425 -6.11 -30.08 33.61
N GLY A 426 -7.14 -30.93 33.73
CA GLY A 426 -8.31 -30.67 34.57
C GLY A 426 -9.38 -29.71 33.99
N THR A 427 -9.28 -29.26 32.74
CA THR A 427 -10.33 -28.41 32.12
C THR A 427 -11.27 -29.19 31.20
N ASP A 428 -10.77 -30.21 30.50
CA ASP A 428 -11.55 -31.05 29.57
C ASP A 428 -11.05 -32.50 29.59
N VAL A 429 -11.95 -33.44 29.31
CA VAL A 429 -11.57 -34.84 29.07
C VAL A 429 -10.77 -34.95 27.77
N SER A 430 -9.54 -35.44 27.88
CA SER A 430 -8.58 -35.55 26.78
C SER A 430 -7.89 -36.91 26.73
N ILE A 431 -7.10 -37.13 25.67
CA ILE A 431 -6.26 -38.34 25.51
C ILE A 431 -5.27 -38.55 26.67
N PHE A 432 -4.98 -37.53 27.48
CA PHE A 432 -4.15 -37.66 28.67
C PHE A 432 -4.82 -38.44 29.79
N PHE A 433 -6.12 -38.28 30.00
CA PHE A 433 -6.85 -39.11 30.96
C PHE A 433 -6.73 -40.59 30.58
N VAL A 434 -6.86 -40.92 29.29
CA VAL A 434 -6.59 -42.28 28.77
C VAL A 434 -5.16 -42.74 29.05
N VAL A 435 -4.14 -41.92 28.76
CA VAL A 435 -2.72 -42.31 28.96
C VAL A 435 -2.37 -42.47 30.45
N ASP A 436 -2.84 -41.56 31.30
CA ASP A 436 -2.57 -41.59 32.74
C ASP A 436 -3.37 -42.70 33.43
N MET A 437 -4.58 -43.00 32.96
CA MET A 437 -5.31 -44.21 33.38
C MET A 437 -4.59 -45.48 32.96
N LEU A 438 -4.09 -45.59 31.72
CA LEU A 438 -3.30 -46.75 31.30
C LEU A 438 -2.05 -46.92 32.18
N ASN A 439 -1.40 -45.82 32.58
CA ASN A 439 -0.28 -45.84 33.54
C ASN A 439 -0.73 -46.27 34.96
N TYR A 440 -1.87 -45.76 35.45
CA TYR A 440 -2.46 -46.17 36.72
C TYR A 440 -2.78 -47.68 36.75
N ILE A 441 -3.54 -48.15 35.76
CA ILE A 441 -4.04 -49.54 35.64
C ILE A 441 -2.90 -50.54 35.41
N PHE A 442 -1.97 -50.25 34.50
CA PHE A 442 -0.98 -51.24 34.05
C PHE A 442 0.45 -51.02 34.58
N ALA A 443 0.79 -49.82 35.07
CA ALA A 443 2.16 -49.49 35.50
C ALA A 443 2.29 -49.14 36.99
N ASN A 444 1.20 -49.21 37.78
CA ASN A 444 1.13 -48.69 39.16
C ASN A 444 1.44 -47.18 39.23
N GLY A 445 0.98 -46.41 38.24
CA GLY A 445 0.99 -44.95 38.29
C GLY A 445 0.12 -44.40 39.44
N ALA A 446 0.22 -43.09 39.66
CA ALA A 446 -0.75 -42.41 40.54
C ALA A 446 -2.14 -42.39 39.86
N LEU A 447 -3.20 -42.36 40.67
CA LEU A 447 -4.56 -42.11 40.17
C LEU A 447 -4.58 -40.70 39.52
N PRO A 448 -5.10 -40.53 38.29
CA PRO A 448 -5.13 -39.21 37.67
C PRO A 448 -6.08 -38.27 38.43
N SER A 449 -5.79 -36.97 38.38
CA SER A 449 -6.53 -35.95 39.14
C SER A 449 -7.14 -34.92 38.18
N PRO A 450 -8.42 -34.55 38.33
CA PRO A 450 -9.39 -35.05 39.31
C PRO A 450 -9.80 -36.52 39.09
N ALA A 451 -10.01 -37.27 40.17
CA ALA A 451 -10.49 -38.66 40.13
C ALA A 451 -11.90 -38.79 39.52
N GLU A 452 -12.65 -37.69 39.51
CA GLU A 452 -14.01 -37.55 38.98
C GLU A 452 -14.09 -37.70 37.45
N PHE A 453 -12.97 -37.55 36.73
CA PHE A 453 -12.91 -37.64 35.26
C PHE A 453 -12.35 -38.98 34.73
N VAL A 454 -11.93 -39.88 35.63
CA VAL A 454 -11.39 -41.19 35.25
C VAL A 454 -12.35 -42.36 35.52
N ASP A 455 -13.38 -42.15 36.33
CA ASP A 455 -14.60 -42.98 36.31
C ASP A 455 -15.51 -42.38 35.23
N ALA A 456 -15.30 -42.83 33.99
CA ALA A 456 -15.89 -42.27 32.79
C ALA A 456 -17.27 -42.88 32.48
N ASP A 457 -17.53 -44.11 32.94
CA ASP A 457 -18.82 -44.78 32.78
C ASP A 457 -19.74 -44.76 34.02
N CYS A 458 -19.24 -44.18 35.12
CA CYS A 458 -19.95 -43.89 36.39
C CYS A 458 -20.30 -45.14 37.22
N ASP A 459 -19.37 -46.10 37.35
CA ASP A 459 -19.58 -47.35 38.11
C ASP A 459 -18.88 -47.42 39.50
N ASP A 460 -18.20 -46.34 39.91
CA ASP A 460 -17.33 -46.20 41.10
C ASP A 460 -15.98 -47.00 41.01
N VAL A 461 -15.59 -47.54 39.85
CA VAL A 461 -14.38 -48.38 39.67
C VAL A 461 -13.52 -48.00 38.46
N VAL A 462 -12.51 -47.15 38.68
CA VAL A 462 -11.53 -46.74 37.65
C VAL A 462 -10.74 -47.94 37.08
N ASP A 463 -11.13 -48.43 35.90
CA ASP A 463 -10.48 -49.56 35.23
C ASP A 463 -10.36 -49.44 33.68
N ILE A 464 -10.25 -50.56 32.97
CA ILE A 464 -10.06 -50.60 31.51
C ILE A 464 -11.32 -50.27 30.73
N ASP A 465 -12.52 -50.51 31.30
CA ASP A 465 -13.78 -50.23 30.60
C ASP A 465 -14.01 -48.71 30.49
N ASP A 466 -13.62 -47.92 31.50
CA ASP A 466 -13.49 -46.46 31.42
C ASP A 466 -12.56 -45.99 30.29
N VAL A 467 -11.38 -46.61 30.16
CA VAL A 467 -10.43 -46.26 29.09
C VAL A 467 -11.06 -46.52 27.72
N VAL A 468 -11.80 -47.62 27.58
CA VAL A 468 -12.55 -47.93 26.35
C VAL A 468 -13.68 -46.92 26.12
N TYR A 469 -14.36 -46.47 27.17
CA TYR A 469 -15.38 -45.42 27.11
C TYR A 469 -14.79 -44.10 26.62
N LEU A 470 -13.70 -43.64 27.25
CA LEU A 470 -12.99 -42.41 26.90
C LEU A 470 -12.45 -42.44 25.47
N ILE A 471 -11.83 -43.53 25.03
CA ILE A 471 -11.39 -43.70 23.64
C ILE A 471 -12.59 -43.62 22.67
N LYS A 472 -13.73 -44.21 23.04
CA LYS A 472 -14.94 -44.18 22.20
C LYS A 472 -15.58 -42.79 22.15
N TYR A 473 -15.50 -42.00 23.22
CA TYR A 473 -15.93 -40.61 23.24
C TYR A 473 -14.99 -39.70 22.44
N LEU A 474 -13.67 -39.83 22.64
CA LEU A 474 -12.65 -39.00 21.99
C LEU A 474 -12.51 -39.26 20.48
N PHE A 475 -12.73 -40.50 20.03
CA PHE A 475 -12.47 -40.93 18.64
C PHE A 475 -13.69 -41.57 17.95
N GLY A 476 -14.90 -41.37 18.46
CA GLY A 476 -16.13 -41.90 17.87
C GLY A 476 -17.40 -41.26 18.43
N ASP A 477 -18.56 -41.78 18.03
CA ASP A 477 -19.88 -41.32 18.50
C ASP A 477 -20.21 -41.83 19.93
N GLY A 478 -19.23 -41.77 20.84
CA GLY A 478 -19.44 -42.09 22.26
C GLY A 478 -20.28 -41.01 22.96
N PRO A 479 -21.13 -41.38 23.94
CA PRO A 479 -21.72 -40.38 24.83
C PRO A 479 -20.62 -39.65 25.62
N PRO A 480 -20.83 -38.38 25.99
CA PRO A 480 -19.88 -37.65 26.83
C PRO A 480 -19.84 -38.24 28.25
N PRO A 481 -18.65 -38.38 28.86
CA PRO A 481 -18.52 -38.64 30.29
C PRO A 481 -19.11 -37.46 31.09
N GLY A 482 -19.64 -37.72 32.28
CA GLY A 482 -20.40 -36.75 33.09
C GLY A 482 -21.90 -37.00 33.14
N GLY A 483 -22.31 -38.28 33.28
CA GLY A 483 -23.66 -38.66 33.72
C GLY A 483 -23.81 -38.76 35.24
N CYS A 484 -22.68 -38.68 35.95
CA CYS A 484 -22.49 -38.56 37.38
C CYS A 484 -22.03 -37.12 37.72
#